data_AF-A0A699XWV0-F1
#
_entry.id   AF-A0A699XWV0-F1
#
_cell.length_a   1.000
_cell.length_b   1.000
_cell.length_c   1.000
_cell.angle_alpha   90.00
_cell.angle_beta   90.00
_cell.angle_gamma   90.00
#
_symmetry.space_group_name_H-M   'P 1'
#
loop_
_entity.id
_entity.type
_entity.pdbx_description
1 polymer ?
#
loop_
_entity_poly.entity_id
_entity_poly.type
_entity_poly.pdbx_seq_one_letter_code
_entity_poly.pdbx_strand_id
1 'polypeptide(L)' 'FCGIKGIKREFSVPRTPQQNGITERKNRTLIEAARTLLADSLLPIPFWAEAVNTACYVQNK' A
#
# COMPACT_ATOMS: atom_id res chain seq x y z
N PHE A 1 15.33 10.24 11.78
CA PHE A 1 15.28 8.95 11.07
C PHE A 1 15.84 9.05 9.64
N CYS A 2 15.17 9.74 8.69
CA CYS A 2 15.60 9.75 7.27
C CYS A 2 17.03 10.25 7.05
N GLY A 3 17.43 11.39 7.65
CA GLY A 3 18.79 11.93 7.51
C GLY A 3 19.88 11.02 8.08
N ILE A 4 19.59 10.30 9.17
CA ILE A 4 20.51 9.31 9.78
C ILE A 4 20.72 8.11 8.83
N LYS A 5 19.72 7.81 7.98
CA LYS A 5 19.79 6.73 6.98
C LYS A 5 20.22 7.21 5.59
N GLY A 6 20.63 8.47 5.43
CA GLY A 6 20.99 9.04 4.12
C GLY A 6 19.81 9.19 3.15
N ILE A 7 18.57 9.10 3.63
CA ILE A 7 17.36 9.21 2.79
C ILE A 7 16.95 10.68 2.69
N LYS A 8 16.95 11.21 1.46
CA LYS A 8 16.40 12.53 1.17
C LYS A 8 14.88 12.48 1.21
N ARG A 9 14.28 13.36 2.02
CA ARG A 9 12.82 13.48 2.10
C ARG A 9 12.34 14.54 1.11
N GLU A 10 11.56 14.11 0.13
CA GLU A 10 10.91 14.99 -0.84
C GLU A 10 9.43 15.07 -0.53
N PHE A 11 8.87 16.28 -0.60
CA PHE A 11 7.46 16.54 -0.29
C PHE A 11 6.71 16.85 -1.59
N SER A 12 5.56 16.24 -1.76
CA SER A 12 4.62 16.58 -2.84
C SER A 12 3.99 17.93 -2.56
N VAL A 13 3.77 18.74 -3.61
CA VAL A 13 3.05 20.01 -3.48
C VAL A 13 1.59 19.74 -3.11
N PRO A 14 0.99 20.46 -2.15
CA PRO A 14 -0.43 20.29 -1.81
C PRO A 14 -1.32 20.41 -3.06
N ARG A 15 -2.33 19.55 -3.18
CA ARG A 15 -3.28 19.52 -4.31
C ARG A 15 -2.63 19.28 -5.69
N THR A 16 -1.54 18.52 -5.75
CA THR A 16 -0.99 18.00 -7.02
C THR A 16 -1.16 16.48 -7.13
N PRO A 17 -2.36 16.00 -7.52
CA PRO A 17 -2.62 14.57 -7.69
C PRO A 17 -1.68 13.92 -8.71
N GLN A 18 -1.09 14.67 -9.63
CA GLN A 18 -0.17 14.13 -10.64
C GLN A 18 1.15 13.64 -10.00
N GLN A 19 1.63 14.32 -8.95
CA GLN A 19 2.87 13.94 -8.26
C GLN A 19 2.68 12.69 -7.38
N ASN A 20 1.52 12.56 -6.73
CA ASN A 20 1.22 11.41 -5.85
C ASN A 20 0.35 10.33 -6.51
N GLY A 21 -0.17 10.58 -7.70
CA GLY A 21 -1.24 9.76 -8.27
C GLY A 21 -0.81 8.35 -8.62
N ILE A 22 0.49 8.10 -8.84
CA ILE A 22 1.01 6.74 -8.99
C ILE A 22 0.95 6.01 -7.65
N THR A 23 1.47 6.63 -6.58
CA THR A 23 1.47 6.08 -5.22
C THR A 23 0.05 5.86 -4.70
N GLU A 24 -0.84 6.83 -4.90
CA GLU A 24 -2.25 6.74 -4.49
C GLU A 24 -2.98 5.60 -5.22
N ARG A 25 -2.77 5.44 -6.53
CA ARG A 25 -3.34 4.32 -7.30
C ARG A 25 -2.82 2.97 -6.81
N LYS A 26 -1.49 2.84 -6.64
CA LYS A 26 -0.88 1.60 -6.14
C LYS A 26 -1.39 1.23 -4.74
N ASN A 27 -1.52 2.21 -3.84
CA ASN A 27 -2.08 1.97 -2.51
C ASN A 27 -3.54 1.53 -2.59
N ARG A 28 -4.36 2.13 -3.46
CA ARG A 28 -5.75 1.69 -3.65
C ARG A 28 -5.82 0.24 -4.14
N THR A 29 -5.06 -0.11 -5.17
CA THR A 29 -5.02 -1.47 -5.70
C THR A 29 -4.57 -2.49 -4.65
N LEU A 30 -3.57 -2.16 -3.82
CA LEU A 30 -3.09 -3.04 -2.75
C LEU A 30 -4.19 -3.31 -1.70
N ILE A 31 -4.89 -2.27 -1.27
CA ILE A 31 -5.95 -2.37 -0.25
C ILE A 31 -7.17 -3.12 -0.80
N GLU A 32 -7.53 -2.89 -2.06
CA GLU A 32 -8.59 -3.65 -2.74
C GLU A 32 -8.22 -5.14 -2.83
N ALA A 33 -7.00 -5.47 -3.25
CA ALA A 33 -6.53 -6.85 -3.31
C ALA A 33 -6.56 -7.53 -1.93
N ALA A 34 -6.11 -6.84 -0.87
CA ALA A 34 -6.16 -7.38 0.49
C ALA A 34 -7.59 -7.63 0.98
N ARG A 35 -8.53 -6.72 0.65
CA ARG A 35 -9.96 -6.91 0.94
C ARG A 35 -10.55 -8.10 0.20
N THR A 36 -10.23 -8.25 -1.09
CA THR A 36 -10.67 -9.39 -1.89
C THR A 36 -10.13 -10.71 -1.31
N LEU A 37 -8.86 -10.76 -0.91
CA LEU A 37 -8.27 -11.94 -0.28
C LEU A 37 -8.97 -12.34 1.02
N LEU A 38 -9.30 -11.38 1.89
CA LEU A 38 -10.04 -11.67 3.13
C LEU A 38 -11.46 -12.17 2.85
N ALA A 39 -12.15 -11.54 1.90
CA ALA A 39 -13.51 -11.92 1.53
C ALA A 39 -13.55 -13.33 0.91
N ASP A 40 -12.60 -13.65 0.04
CA ASP A 40 -12.50 -14.95 -0.64
C ASP A 40 -12.11 -16.08 0.33
N SER A 41 -11.18 -15.81 1.24
CA SER A 41 -10.73 -16.78 2.25
C SER A 41 -11.69 -16.94 3.44
N LEU A 42 -12.76 -16.14 3.51
CA LEU A 42 -13.70 -16.08 4.64
C LEU A 42 -13.02 -15.86 6.00
N LEU A 43 -11.86 -15.21 5.99
CA LEU A 43 -11.08 -14.93 7.19
C LEU A 43 -11.58 -13.65 7.89
N PRO A 44 -11.59 -13.64 9.24
CA PRO A 44 -12.01 -12.46 9.97
C PRO A 44 -10.96 -11.35 9.89
N ILE A 45 -11.39 -10.12 10.21
CA ILE A 45 -10.57 -8.89 10.19
C ILE A 45 -9.21 -9.00 10.92
N PRO A 46 -9.03 -9.79 12.00
CA PRO A 46 -7.71 -9.97 12.63
C PRO A 46 -6.61 -10.42 11.67
N PHE A 47 -6.95 -11.09 10.56
CA PHE A 47 -5.99 -11.51 9.51
C PHE A 47 -5.64 -10.41 8.50
N TRP A 48 -6.02 -9.15 8.78
CA TRP A 48 -5.76 -8.02 7.88
C TRP A 48 -4.28 -7.86 7.53
N ALA A 49 -3.38 -8.04 8.51
CA ALA A 49 -1.95 -7.90 8.27
C ALA A 49 -1.43 -8.96 7.28
N GLU A 50 -1.85 -10.21 7.45
CA GLU A 50 -1.52 -11.34 6.59
C GLU A 50 -2.07 -11.16 5.18
N ALA A 51 -3.32 -10.68 5.06
CA ALA A 51 -3.93 -10.40 3.78
C ALA A 51 -3.23 -9.27 3.01
N VAL A 52 -2.84 -8.19 3.70
CA VAL A 52 -2.06 -7.09 3.09
C VAL A 52 -0.67 -7.57 2.69
N ASN A 53 0.02 -8.36 3.53
CA ASN A 53 1.33 -8.92 3.19
C ASN A 53 1.25 -9.84 1.97
N THR A 54 0.21 -10.68 1.89
CA THR A 54 -0.01 -11.57 0.75
C THR A 54 -0.33 -10.78 -0.52
N ALA A 55 -1.22 -9.79 -0.44
CA ALA A 55 -1.51 -8.89 -1.57
C ALA A 55 -0.24 -8.17 -2.05
N CYS A 56 0.59 -7.70 -1.11
CA CYS A 56 1.86 -7.06 -1.43
C CYS A 56 2.82 -8.01 -2.15
N TYR A 57 2.96 -9.24 -1.67
CA TYR A 57 3.80 -10.27 -2.30
C TYR A 57 3.34 -10.57 -3.74
N VAL A 58 2.03 -10.74 -3.96
CA VAL A 58 1.47 -11.03 -5.28
C VAL A 58 1.66 -9.87 -6.27
N GLN A 59 1.47 -8.62 -5.81
CA GLN A 59 1.58 -7.43 -6.66
C GLN A 59 3.03 -7.03 -7.00
N ASN A 60 4.00 -7.47 -6.20
CA ASN A 60 5.43 -7.15 -6.40
C ASN A 60 6.25 -8.35 -6.91
N LYS A 61 5.60 -9.43 -7.33
CA LYS A 61 6.23 -10.57 -7.99
C LYS A 61 6.64 -10.21 -9.42
#